data_AF-A0A0J9WVG9-F1
#
_entry.id   AF-A0A0J9WVG9-F1
#
_cell.length_a   1.000
_cell.length_b   1.000
_cell.length_c   1.000
_cell.angle_alpha   90.00
_cell.angle_beta   90.00
_cell.angle_gamma   90.00
#
_symmetry.space_group_name_H-M   'P 1'
#
loop_
_entity.id
_entity.type
_entity.pdbx_description
1 polymer ?
#
loop_
_entity_poly.entity_id
_entity_poly.type
_entity_poly.pdbx_seq_one_letter_code
_entity_poly.pdbx_strand_id
1 'polypeptide(L)'
;MQTNNDTVDWKSSTDEKGHFQRPATVIRNFISRQPGARFPPEQGRYHLYVSYACPWAHRLLIARKLKGLDDIISFSVVHWHLDFRSGWRFATPADTDAEGENVVPDPLHDSFTHLRQVYFETDPNYAARFSVPVLYDKINRVIVNNESSEILRMFGTEFDHLIAEKYRSISLYPPEHQKEIDEAHEWH
;
A
#
# COMPACT_ATOMS: atom_id res chain seq x y z
N MET A 1 -13.52 -22.32 -8.12
CA MET A 1 -13.23 -21.76 -6.77
C MET A 1 -14.30 -20.73 -6.48
N GLN A 2 -15.14 -20.97 -5.46
CA GLN A 2 -16.18 -20.01 -5.06
C GLN A 2 -15.49 -18.77 -4.47
N THR A 3 -15.59 -17.64 -5.17
CA THR A 3 -15.19 -16.35 -4.63
C THR A 3 -16.26 -15.94 -3.62
N ASN A 4 -15.93 -15.96 -2.33
CA ASN A 4 -16.79 -15.34 -1.32
C ASN A 4 -16.85 -13.83 -1.62
N ASN A 5 -17.99 -13.39 -2.17
CA ASN A 5 -18.26 -12.01 -2.57
C ASN A 5 -18.38 -11.04 -1.38
N ASP A 6 -18.36 -11.55 -0.15
CA ASP A 6 -18.61 -10.78 1.06
C ASP A 6 -17.47 -9.81 1.42
N THR A 7 -16.27 -10.05 0.88
CA THR A 7 -15.08 -9.21 1.13
C THR A 7 -15.13 -7.86 0.43
N VAL A 8 -16.03 -7.69 -0.53
CA VAL A 8 -16.14 -6.52 -1.41
C VAL A 8 -17.43 -5.73 -1.19
N ASP A 9 -18.42 -6.32 -0.50
CA ASP A 9 -19.66 -5.64 -0.14
C ASP A 9 -19.41 -4.59 0.96
N TRP A 10 -19.99 -3.40 0.80
CA TRP A 10 -19.93 -2.34 1.80
C TRP A 10 -21.03 -2.49 2.85
N LYS A 11 -22.13 -3.19 2.52
CA LYS A 11 -23.25 -3.42 3.45
C LYS A 11 -22.84 -4.25 4.67
N SER A 12 -21.84 -5.11 4.53
CA SER A 12 -21.23 -5.84 5.64
C SER A 12 -20.43 -4.94 6.60
N SER A 13 -20.15 -3.69 6.20
CA SER A 13 -19.41 -2.69 6.99
C SER A 13 -20.32 -1.64 7.60
N THR A 14 -21.63 -1.88 7.68
CA THR A 14 -22.59 -0.97 8.29
C THR A 14 -23.24 -1.65 9.49
N ASP A 15 -23.19 -1.02 10.66
CA ASP A 15 -23.86 -1.55 11.86
C ASP A 15 -25.40 -1.40 11.75
N GLU A 16 -26.14 -2.01 12.67
CA GLU A 16 -27.61 -1.95 12.69
C GLU A 16 -28.15 -0.51 12.83
N LYS A 17 -27.32 0.45 13.25
CA LYS A 17 -27.65 1.87 13.40
C LYS A 17 -27.28 2.70 12.16
N GLY A 18 -26.70 2.07 11.13
CA GLY A 18 -26.27 2.75 9.91
C GLY A 18 -24.86 3.33 9.95
N HIS A 19 -24.07 3.11 11.01
CA HIS A 19 -22.70 3.59 11.07
C HIS A 19 -21.80 2.71 10.20
N PHE A 20 -20.96 3.37 9.40
CA PHE A 20 -19.91 2.68 8.66
C PHE A 20 -18.75 2.31 9.60
N GLN A 21 -18.53 1.01 9.80
CA GLN A 21 -17.40 0.46 10.53
C GLN A 21 -16.33 0.01 9.53
N ARG A 22 -15.25 0.79 9.43
CA ARG A 22 -14.14 0.47 8.53
C ARG A 22 -13.42 -0.80 9.04
N PRO A 23 -13.35 -1.88 8.24
CA PRO A 23 -12.55 -3.04 8.60
C PRO A 23 -11.07 -2.69 8.68
N ALA A 24 -10.38 -3.21 9.69
CA ALA A 24 -8.94 -3.05 9.84
C ALA A 24 -8.16 -3.81 8.75
N THR A 25 -7.00 -3.28 8.40
CA THR A 25 -5.99 -3.96 7.57
C THR A 25 -5.31 -5.06 8.38
N VAL A 26 -5.02 -6.21 7.76
CA VAL A 26 -4.59 -7.42 8.48
C VAL A 26 -3.15 -7.84 8.19
N ILE A 27 -2.52 -7.34 7.12
CA ILE A 27 -1.12 -7.67 6.80
C ILE A 27 -0.23 -6.55 7.33
N ARG A 28 0.51 -6.85 8.40
CA ARG A 28 1.17 -5.86 9.26
C ARG A 28 2.66 -6.16 9.51
N ASN A 29 3.37 -6.75 8.53
CA ASN A 29 4.81 -6.96 8.68
C ASN A 29 5.59 -5.67 8.49
N PHE A 30 6.86 -5.66 8.92
CA PHE A 30 7.72 -4.49 8.84
C PHE A 30 9.01 -4.77 8.08
N ILE A 31 9.41 -3.77 7.29
CA ILE A 31 10.79 -3.62 6.83
C ILE A 31 11.64 -3.23 8.03
N SER A 32 12.82 -3.82 8.16
CA SER A 32 13.70 -3.54 9.28
C SER A 32 15.17 -3.63 8.89
N ARG A 33 15.98 -2.67 9.35
CA ARG A 33 17.45 -2.70 9.26
C ARG A 33 18.13 -3.68 10.22
N GLN A 34 17.37 -4.31 11.12
CA GLN A 34 17.97 -5.23 12.09
C GLN A 34 18.59 -6.44 11.39
N PRO A 35 19.77 -6.92 11.84
CA PRO A 35 20.38 -8.13 11.29
C PRO A 35 19.40 -9.31 11.32
N GLY A 36 19.25 -10.00 10.19
CA GLY A 36 18.34 -11.15 10.08
C GLY A 36 16.86 -10.78 9.89
N ALA A 37 16.53 -9.51 9.65
CA ALA A 37 15.17 -9.13 9.28
C ALA A 37 14.69 -9.90 8.04
N ARG A 38 13.44 -10.39 8.07
CA ARG A 38 12.80 -11.05 6.93
C ARG A 38 12.70 -10.13 5.70
N PHE A 39 12.50 -8.84 5.97
CA PHE A 39 12.34 -7.77 4.99
C PHE A 39 13.39 -6.68 5.23
N PRO A 40 14.64 -6.85 4.77
CA PRO A 40 15.67 -5.82 4.86
C PRO A 40 15.42 -4.69 3.84
N PRO A 41 15.72 -3.42 4.16
CA PRO A 41 15.59 -2.30 3.23
C PRO A 41 16.65 -2.39 2.12
N GLU A 42 16.23 -2.79 0.92
CA GLU A 42 17.10 -2.97 -0.24
C GLU A 42 16.56 -2.20 -1.44
N GLN A 43 17.47 -1.55 -2.19
CA GLN A 43 17.12 -0.82 -3.40
C GLN A 43 16.52 -1.76 -4.44
N GLY A 44 15.37 -1.38 -4.99
CA GLY A 44 14.73 -2.12 -6.06
C GLY A 44 14.06 -3.43 -5.63
N ARG A 45 14.00 -3.75 -4.33
CA ARG A 45 13.30 -4.95 -3.82
C ARG A 45 11.79 -4.76 -3.67
N TYR A 46 11.37 -3.59 -3.26
CA TYR A 46 9.96 -3.33 -2.92
C TYR A 46 9.20 -2.65 -4.05
N HIS A 47 7.91 -2.97 -4.15
CA HIS A 47 6.98 -2.34 -5.08
C HIS A 47 5.72 -1.88 -4.33
N LEU A 48 5.22 -0.71 -4.67
CA LEU A 48 4.03 -0.14 -4.04
C LEU A 48 2.87 -0.14 -5.05
N TYR A 49 1.78 -0.85 -4.74
CA TYR A 49 0.53 -0.70 -5.49
C TYR A 49 -0.33 0.36 -4.83
N VAL A 50 -0.78 1.34 -5.62
CA VAL A 50 -1.55 2.50 -5.14
C VAL A 50 -2.73 2.80 -6.05
N SER A 51 -3.64 3.65 -5.60
CA SER A 51 -4.57 4.39 -6.46
C SER A 51 -4.40 5.87 -6.21
N TYR A 52 -4.34 6.69 -7.26
CA TYR A 52 -4.31 8.16 -7.10
C TYR A 52 -5.58 8.71 -6.43
N ALA A 53 -6.71 8.00 -6.56
CA ALA A 53 -7.98 8.36 -5.94
C ALA A 53 -8.03 8.05 -4.43
N CYS A 54 -7.11 7.22 -3.91
CA CYS A 54 -7.14 6.80 -2.51
C CYS A 54 -6.28 7.71 -1.62
N PRO A 55 -6.86 8.43 -0.63
CA PRO A 55 -6.09 9.31 0.24
C PRO A 55 -5.06 8.56 1.10
N TRP A 56 -5.35 7.31 1.49
CA TRP A 56 -4.42 6.47 2.26
C TRP A 56 -3.17 6.12 1.45
N ALA A 57 -3.34 5.79 0.17
CA ALA A 57 -2.23 5.48 -0.73
C ALA A 57 -1.47 6.75 -1.14
N HIS A 58 -2.18 7.86 -1.31
CA HIS A 58 -1.59 9.14 -1.67
C HIS A 58 -0.54 9.62 -0.64
N ARG A 59 -0.78 9.40 0.66
CA ARG A 59 0.19 9.69 1.73
C ARG A 59 1.57 9.07 1.46
N LEU A 60 1.58 7.84 0.96
CA LEU A 60 2.82 7.13 0.66
C LEU A 60 3.54 7.68 -0.57
N LEU A 61 2.80 8.17 -1.57
CA LEU A 61 3.41 8.81 -2.74
C LEU A 61 4.11 10.12 -2.36
N ILE A 62 3.47 10.92 -1.49
CA ILE A 62 4.07 12.14 -0.93
C ILE A 62 5.33 11.79 -0.14
N ALA A 63 5.24 10.84 0.79
CA ALA A 63 6.37 10.42 1.61
C ALA A 63 7.53 9.85 0.78
N ARG A 64 7.23 9.04 -0.24
CA ARG A 64 8.21 8.49 -1.19
C ARG A 64 9.00 9.60 -1.85
N LYS A 65 8.33 10.67 -2.31
CA LYS A 65 8.99 11.85 -2.92
C LYS A 65 9.79 12.65 -1.89
N LEU A 66 9.22 12.92 -0.71
CA LEU A 66 9.90 13.69 0.35
C LEU A 66 11.17 12.99 0.85
N LYS A 67 11.15 11.66 0.94
CA LYS A 67 12.29 10.85 1.40
C LYS A 67 13.23 10.42 0.27
N GLY A 68 13.01 10.87 -0.97
CA GLY A 68 13.89 10.55 -2.10
C GLY A 68 13.96 9.05 -2.41
N LEU A 69 12.85 8.33 -2.22
CA LEU A 69 12.74 6.89 -2.44
C LEU A 69 12.40 6.53 -3.89
N ASP A 70 12.54 7.48 -4.81
CA ASP A 70 12.13 7.34 -6.20
C ASP A 70 12.77 6.15 -6.91
N ASP A 71 14.09 6.03 -6.76
CA ASP A 71 14.91 5.00 -7.37
C ASP A 71 15.05 3.74 -6.50
N ILE A 72 14.38 3.72 -5.34
CA ILE A 72 14.45 2.64 -4.34
C ILE A 72 13.18 1.80 -4.37
N ILE A 73 12.02 2.46 -4.40
CA ILE A 73 10.71 1.81 -4.34
C ILE A 73 9.95 2.17 -5.60
N SER A 74 9.83 1.19 -6.49
CA SER A 74 8.94 1.28 -7.66
C SER A 74 7.47 1.32 -7.22
N PHE A 75 6.58 1.89 -8.04
CA PHE A 75 5.14 1.85 -7.77
C PHE A 75 4.35 1.69 -9.06
N SER A 76 3.12 1.17 -8.94
CA SER A 76 2.16 1.12 -10.02
C SER A 76 0.78 1.53 -9.50
N VAL A 77 -0.03 2.07 -10.40
CA VAL A 77 -1.30 2.70 -10.09
C VAL A 77 -2.42 1.86 -10.69
N VAL A 78 -3.31 1.36 -9.83
CA VAL A 78 -4.51 0.66 -10.25
C VAL A 78 -5.49 1.64 -10.92
N HIS A 79 -6.37 1.10 -11.76
CA HIS A 79 -7.40 1.89 -12.43
C HIS A 79 -8.24 2.69 -11.41
N TRP A 80 -8.64 3.92 -11.77
CA TRP A 80 -9.37 4.82 -10.87
C TRP A 80 -10.76 4.28 -10.50
N HIS A 81 -11.42 3.62 -11.46
CA HIS A 81 -12.71 2.97 -11.26
C HIS A 81 -12.57 1.69 -10.41
N LEU A 82 -13.07 1.75 -9.19
CA LEU A 82 -13.17 0.62 -8.28
C LEU A 82 -14.47 -0.16 -8.55
N ASP A 83 -14.34 -1.39 -9.06
CA ASP A 83 -15.50 -2.28 -9.22
C ASP A 83 -15.90 -2.89 -7.87
N PHE A 84 -17.17 -2.79 -7.51
CA PHE A 84 -17.67 -3.26 -6.22
C PHE A 84 -17.70 -4.79 -6.06
N ARG A 85 -17.48 -5.57 -7.12
CA ARG A 85 -17.44 -7.05 -7.08
C ARG A 85 -16.04 -7.59 -7.29
N SER A 86 -15.26 -7.01 -8.18
CA SER A 86 -13.90 -7.49 -8.50
C SER A 86 -12.79 -6.69 -7.82
N GLY A 87 -13.11 -5.53 -7.26
CA GLY A 87 -12.18 -4.67 -6.55
C GLY A 87 -11.29 -3.85 -7.49
N TRP A 88 -10.10 -3.48 -6.99
CA TRP A 88 -9.12 -2.75 -7.78
C TRP A 88 -8.59 -3.59 -8.94
N ARG A 89 -8.69 -3.08 -10.16
CA ARG A 89 -8.12 -3.68 -11.37
C ARG A 89 -6.90 -2.90 -11.86
N PHE A 90 -6.01 -3.57 -12.56
CA PHE A 90 -4.93 -2.90 -13.29
C PHE A 90 -5.47 -2.27 -14.57
N ALA A 91 -4.87 -1.15 -14.97
CA ALA A 91 -5.19 -0.54 -16.26
C ALA A 91 -4.63 -1.41 -17.39
N THR A 92 -5.27 -1.34 -18.54
CA THR A 92 -4.89 -2.07 -19.75
C THR A 92 -4.66 -1.08 -20.89
N PRO A 93 -3.89 -1.46 -21.92
CA PRO A 93 -3.71 -0.59 -23.09
C PRO A 93 -5.01 -0.26 -23.86
N ALA A 94 -6.11 -0.95 -23.56
CA ALA A 94 -7.42 -0.70 -24.14
C ALA A 94 -8.22 0.39 -23.39
N ASP A 95 -7.81 0.76 -22.17
CA ASP A 95 -8.46 1.82 -21.39
C ASP A 95 -8.11 3.18 -21.99
N THR A 96 -9.13 3.98 -22.34
CA THR A 96 -8.97 5.32 -22.92
C THR A 96 -9.19 6.45 -21.91
N ASP A 97 -9.57 6.10 -20.68
CA ASP A 97 -9.99 6.99 -19.60
C ASP A 97 -9.09 6.89 -18.35
N ALA A 98 -7.96 6.20 -18.47
CA ALA A 98 -7.00 5.97 -17.39
C ALA A 98 -5.62 6.45 -17.83
N GLU A 99 -5.36 7.74 -17.64
CA GLU A 99 -4.08 8.38 -17.99
C GLU A 99 -3.13 8.44 -16.80
N GLY A 100 -1.82 8.28 -17.08
CA GLY A 100 -0.75 8.49 -16.11
C GLY A 100 0.42 7.54 -16.36
N GLU A 101 1.65 8.03 -16.16
CA GLU A 101 2.88 7.25 -16.45
C GLU A 101 2.95 5.91 -15.72
N ASN A 102 2.41 5.84 -14.50
CA ASN A 102 2.40 4.63 -13.67
C ASN A 102 1.04 3.91 -13.67
N VAL A 103 0.09 4.34 -14.51
CA VAL A 103 -1.21 3.70 -14.71
C VAL A 103 -1.04 2.65 -15.81
N VAL A 104 -0.53 1.49 -15.41
CA VAL A 104 -0.08 0.42 -16.32
C VAL A 104 -0.68 -0.93 -15.90
N PRO A 105 -0.64 -1.94 -16.78
CA PRO A 105 -0.78 -3.34 -16.36
C PRO A 105 0.19 -3.66 -15.23
N ASP A 106 -0.11 -4.68 -14.41
CA ASP A 106 0.80 -5.09 -13.33
C ASP A 106 2.21 -5.36 -13.89
N PRO A 107 3.23 -4.57 -13.52
CA PRO A 107 4.57 -4.73 -14.07
C PRO A 107 5.31 -5.95 -13.49
N LEU A 108 4.75 -6.61 -12.46
CA LEU A 108 5.36 -7.75 -11.79
C LEU A 108 4.71 -9.08 -12.18
N HIS A 109 3.49 -9.06 -12.70
CA HIS A 109 2.70 -10.25 -12.99
C HIS A 109 1.94 -10.11 -14.32
N ASP A 110 2.44 -10.76 -15.38
CA ASP A 110 1.86 -10.69 -16.72
C ASP A 110 0.39 -11.13 -16.80
N SER A 111 -0.04 -12.04 -15.92
CA SER A 111 -1.39 -12.62 -15.93
C SER A 111 -2.35 -11.97 -14.94
N PHE A 112 -1.90 -11.02 -14.12
CA PHE A 112 -2.76 -10.41 -13.11
C PHE A 112 -3.52 -9.24 -13.71
N THR A 113 -4.83 -9.27 -13.49
CA THR A 113 -5.77 -8.22 -13.94
C THR A 113 -6.32 -7.44 -12.76
N HIS A 114 -6.27 -8.01 -11.55
CA HIS A 114 -6.82 -7.42 -10.33
C HIS A 114 -5.87 -7.54 -9.15
N LEU A 115 -5.86 -6.52 -8.29
CA LEU A 115 -5.01 -6.45 -7.09
C LEU A 115 -5.30 -7.61 -6.13
N ARG A 116 -6.52 -8.13 -6.08
CA ARG A 116 -6.88 -9.31 -5.26
C ARG A 116 -6.00 -10.54 -5.56
N GLN A 117 -5.47 -10.65 -6.77
CA GLN A 117 -4.60 -11.76 -7.15
C GLN A 117 -3.25 -11.68 -6.42
N VAL A 118 -2.73 -10.47 -6.17
CA VAL A 118 -1.53 -10.24 -5.33
C VAL A 118 -1.77 -10.67 -3.88
N TYR A 119 -2.98 -10.43 -3.37
CA TYR A 119 -3.38 -10.90 -2.05
C TYR A 119 -3.45 -12.43 -1.98
N PHE A 120 -4.06 -13.08 -2.97
CA PHE A 120 -4.13 -14.55 -3.01
C PHE A 120 -2.78 -15.22 -3.27
N GLU A 121 -1.85 -14.56 -3.95
CA GLU A 121 -0.47 -15.04 -4.03
C GLU A 121 0.21 -15.02 -2.66
N THR A 122 -0.06 -14.00 -1.85
CA THR A 122 0.50 -13.88 -0.49
C THR A 122 -0.14 -14.89 0.47
N ASP A 123 -1.46 -15.03 0.41
CA ASP A 123 -2.23 -15.98 1.22
C ASP A 123 -3.43 -16.49 0.40
N PRO A 124 -3.41 -17.76 -0.05
CA PRO A 124 -4.50 -18.36 -0.81
C PRO A 124 -5.86 -18.36 -0.08
N ASN A 125 -5.85 -18.24 1.25
CA ASN A 125 -7.04 -18.21 2.09
C ASN A 125 -7.41 -16.79 2.56
N TYR A 126 -6.81 -15.76 1.96
CA TYR A 126 -7.07 -14.37 2.34
C TYR A 126 -8.56 -14.02 2.22
N ALA A 127 -9.16 -13.63 3.34
CA ALA A 127 -10.59 -13.38 3.46
C ALA A 127 -10.92 -11.95 3.91
N ALA A 128 -9.94 -11.05 3.98
CA ALA A 128 -10.16 -9.65 4.32
C ALA A 128 -10.30 -8.77 3.06
N ARG A 129 -10.40 -7.46 3.22
CA ARG A 129 -10.54 -6.51 2.10
C ARG A 129 -9.28 -6.43 1.25
N PHE A 130 -9.46 -6.29 -0.07
CA PHE A 130 -8.40 -5.99 -1.04
C PHE A 130 -8.23 -4.47 -1.14
N SER A 131 -7.35 -3.89 -0.34
CA SER A 131 -7.17 -2.44 -0.21
C SER A 131 -5.94 -1.93 -0.97
N VAL A 132 -5.89 -0.62 -1.20
CA VAL A 132 -4.64 0.11 -1.46
C VAL A 132 -4.37 1.07 -0.28
N PRO A 133 -3.11 1.34 0.08
CA PRO A 133 -1.88 0.88 -0.56
C PRO A 133 -1.49 -0.56 -0.22
N VAL A 134 -0.62 -1.16 -1.04
CA VAL A 134 0.03 -2.46 -0.79
C VAL A 134 1.53 -2.31 -0.99
N LEU A 135 2.31 -2.59 0.06
CA LEU A 135 3.77 -2.71 -0.04
C LEU A 135 4.12 -4.18 -0.28
N TYR A 136 4.66 -4.48 -1.46
CA TYR A 136 4.95 -5.81 -1.94
C TYR A 136 6.47 -6.06 -2.00
N ASP A 137 6.90 -7.23 -1.54
CA ASP A 137 8.28 -7.71 -1.65
C ASP A 137 8.43 -8.59 -2.89
N LYS A 138 9.20 -8.11 -3.87
CA LYS A 138 9.41 -8.82 -5.14
C LYS A 138 10.27 -10.08 -5.00
N ILE A 139 11.08 -10.18 -3.96
CA ILE A 139 11.97 -11.33 -3.74
C ILE A 139 11.19 -12.47 -3.09
N ASN A 140 10.49 -12.17 -2.01
CA ASN A 140 9.68 -13.17 -1.31
C ASN A 140 8.30 -13.42 -1.94
N ARG A 141 7.89 -12.57 -2.89
CA ARG A 141 6.59 -12.59 -3.58
C ARG A 141 5.40 -12.55 -2.61
N VAL A 142 5.47 -11.64 -1.64
CA VAL A 142 4.44 -11.47 -0.61
C VAL A 142 4.19 -10.01 -0.32
N ILE A 143 2.97 -9.70 0.14
CA ILE A 143 2.65 -8.41 0.73
C ILE A 143 3.36 -8.30 2.09
N VAL A 144 4.17 -7.25 2.24
CA VAL A 144 4.81 -6.89 3.51
C VAL A 144 3.76 -6.25 4.42
N ASN A 145 3.09 -5.20 3.93
CA ASN A 145 2.17 -4.41 4.73
C ASN A 145 1.09 -3.76 3.84
N ASN A 146 -0.15 -3.65 4.33
CA ASN A 146 -1.23 -2.91 3.67
C ASN A 146 -1.85 -1.80 4.55
N GLU A 147 -1.22 -1.46 5.67
CA GLU A 147 -1.55 -0.32 6.52
C GLU A 147 -0.71 0.92 6.15
N SER A 148 -1.39 1.95 5.65
CA SER A 148 -0.76 3.18 5.19
C SER A 148 0.06 3.91 6.25
N SER A 149 -0.40 3.94 7.51
CA SER A 149 0.31 4.65 8.58
C SER A 149 1.62 3.96 8.95
N GLU A 150 1.64 2.63 8.98
CA GLU A 150 2.84 1.85 9.27
C GLU A 150 3.85 1.93 8.13
N ILE A 151 3.39 1.84 6.87
CA ILE A 151 4.27 2.02 5.70
C ILE A 151 4.89 3.42 5.69
N LEU A 152 4.13 4.45 6.08
CA LEU A 152 4.64 5.80 6.21
C LEU A 152 5.80 5.90 7.23
N ARG A 153 5.68 5.21 8.38
CA ARG A 153 6.77 5.13 9.37
C ARG A 153 8.00 4.43 8.79
N MET A 154 7.81 3.30 8.09
CA MET A 154 8.91 2.56 7.47
C MET A 154 9.67 3.40 6.42
N PHE A 155 8.95 4.13 5.56
CA PHE A 155 9.55 5.04 4.59
C PHE A 155 10.31 6.19 5.25
N GLY A 156 9.88 6.60 6.45
CA GLY A 156 10.51 7.65 7.22
C GLY A 156 11.95 7.34 7.65
N THR A 157 12.25 6.09 8.02
CA THR A 157 13.52 5.76 8.69
C THR A 157 14.28 4.54 8.14
N GLU A 158 13.60 3.51 7.63
CA GLU A 158 14.27 2.23 7.34
C GLU A 158 15.22 2.31 6.14
N PHE A 159 14.96 3.24 5.22
CA PHE A 159 15.76 3.44 4.01
C PHE A 159 16.82 4.55 4.14
N ASP A 160 16.99 5.16 5.31
CA ASP A 160 17.85 6.35 5.48
C ASP A 160 19.31 6.13 5.05
N HIS A 161 19.81 4.91 5.17
CA HIS A 161 21.17 4.54 4.78
C HIS A 161 21.37 4.43 3.25
N LEU A 162 20.30 4.38 2.47
CA LEU A 162 20.32 4.27 1.00
C LEU A 162 20.05 5.61 0.29
N ILE A 163 19.66 6.66 1.03
CA ILE A 163 19.28 7.96 0.47
C ILE A 163 20.32 9.05 0.78
N ALA A 164 20.32 10.09 -0.04
CA ALA A 164 21.17 11.26 0.16
C ALA A 164 20.79 12.05 1.42
N GLU A 165 21.77 12.72 2.02
CA GLU A 165 21.62 13.44 3.29
C GLU A 165 20.46 14.45 3.30
N LYS A 166 20.24 15.18 2.20
CA LYS A 166 19.14 16.15 2.08
C LYS A 166 17.74 15.54 2.29
N TYR A 167 17.57 14.26 1.99
CA TYR A 167 16.33 13.52 2.20
C TYR A 167 16.31 12.83 3.58
N ARG A 168 17.48 12.41 4.07
CA ARG A 168 17.64 11.86 5.42
C ARG A 168 17.28 12.89 6.50
N SER A 169 17.65 14.16 6.30
CA SER A 169 17.35 15.26 7.23
C SER A 169 15.86 15.58 7.36
N ILE A 170 15.00 15.05 6.47
CA ILE A 170 13.55 15.22 6.56
C ILE A 170 13.00 14.14 7.50
N SER A 171 12.51 14.58 8.66
CA SER A 171 11.77 13.74 9.60
C SER A 171 10.27 13.87 9.39
N LEU A 172 9.61 12.78 9.02
CA LEU A 172 8.14 12.73 8.89
C LEU A 172 7.45 12.60 10.25
N TYR A 173 8.20 12.30 11.32
CA TYR A 173 7.69 12.08 12.66
C TYR A 173 8.75 12.43 13.72
N PRO A 174 9.08 13.73 13.84
CA PRO A 174 10.15 14.20 14.71
C PRO A 174 9.82 13.92 16.19
N PRO A 175 10.79 13.42 16.99
CA PRO A 175 10.60 13.04 18.40
C PRO A 175 9.87 14.08 19.25
N GLU A 176 10.20 15.35 19.06
CA GLU A 176 9.67 16.49 19.81
C GLU A 176 8.17 16.74 19.58
N HIS A 177 7.61 16.30 18.44
CA HIS A 177 6.20 16.50 18.08
C HIS A 177 5.40 15.20 18.00
N GLN A 178 5.98 14.05 18.36
CA GLN A 178 5.30 12.75 18.20
C GLN A 178 3.95 12.71 18.90
N LYS A 179 3.91 13.20 20.15
CA LYS A 179 2.68 13.25 20.95
C LYS A 179 1.61 14.12 20.29
N GLU A 180 1.97 15.33 19.85
CA GLU A 180 1.03 16.24 19.18
C GLU A 180 0.50 15.67 17.87
N ILE A 181 1.36 14.98 17.10
CA ILE A 181 0.99 14.31 15.86
C ILE A 181 0.03 13.16 16.11
N ASP A 182 0.28 12.34 17.13
CA ASP A 182 -0.57 11.19 17.44
C ASP A 182 -1.94 11.65 17.97
N GLU A 183 -1.95 12.63 18.88
CA GLU A 183 -3.21 13.24 19.37
C GLU A 183 -4.04 13.84 18.23
N ALA A 184 -3.41 14.51 17.27
CA ALA A 184 -4.10 15.05 16.10
C ALA A 184 -4.65 13.97 15.16
N HIS A 185 -4.01 12.80 15.09
CA HIS A 185 -4.47 11.67 14.29
C HIS A 185 -5.57 10.84 14.96
N GLU A 186 -5.67 10.89 16.29
CA GLU A 186 -6.66 10.14 17.07
C GLU A 186 -8.03 10.83 17.17
N TRP A 187 -8.20 12.07 16.69
CA TRP A 187 -9.44 12.83 16.90
C TRP A 187 -10.69 12.05 16.45
N HIS A 188 -11.51 11.68 17.45
CA HIS A 188 -12.78 10.94 17.36
C HIS A 188 -13.98 11.88 17.22
#